data_AF-A0A067S6P1-F1
#
_entry.id   AF-A0A067S6P1-F1
#
_cell.length_a   1.000
_cell.length_b   1.000
_cell.length_c   1.000
_cell.angle_alpha   90.00
_cell.angle_beta   90.00
_cell.angle_gamma   90.00
#
_symmetry.space_group_name_H-M   'P 1'
#
loop_
_entity.id
_entity.type
_entity.pdbx_description
1 polymer ?
#
loop_
_entity_poly.entity_id
_entity_poly.type
_entity_poly.pdbx_seq_one_letter_code
_entity_poly.pdbx_strand_id
1 'polypeptide(L)'
;MQPSSISSEEFESVDFEEPHTNSMPPPSPLRPSHSLSPSLSVDDDALTMPDSSASKIKGNESEPPLEVIDSFLPILQFLPGLTLIDGVYYHHGTVSQADIEKLCAYTRRIGEFTLTDNIKESKYPVHLGTLLRVVQLHNCIALGPLFPSLCRLRIVDAQLSFDYLNLFLTPSLRSLEVVNIPEARKTVLSVFLDAVAQESPNLTQLTLGPGRLPGHLLRTFSTFNHLVQLELIELLPSFDSALLERIGSLPALEVFVLHAADSLYGSNPSEPTPNAMQDEPPSLSPWSPRPDPWSSISDPIPADTIRSPGYRTPSPIPSTRSPSPIADPIPDTPGPSDGPALFIALVDSFPITELPDVPVVRHFTVLKKLHVIGCLALIEDLIGLVASEDIMDLALTLVWSPPKPKRKNAASVVQLNVIESFATAVELAHQKWFETLKGVLIGRKEDGLSPNITTPAFPAAMFEVLLLHHTLKCLEVTGWTLNSSSSNTLQLLAAKAPLKLESLHLPIDDTSPRFSLTSLRTIAKACPQLVSLRCNIKHLSNVPEYPSRMPATNVLAHGLEVLSVGNSSPHPDPQRLLRVARHLRVLFPNLKKIETHEGHNDEQWKYIGNLVELCQNAYLDATEHEKAAYAK
;
A
#
# COMPACT_ATOMS: atom_id res chain seq x y z
N MET A 1 -46.95 -20.94 20.42
CA MET A 1 -47.70 -19.83 21.05
C MET A 1 -46.81 -19.25 22.14
N GLN A 2 -46.77 -17.91 22.20
CA GLN A 2 -45.89 -17.00 22.94
C GLN A 2 -44.48 -16.69 22.36
N PRO A 3 -44.05 -15.41 22.43
CA PRO A 3 -43.23 -14.78 21.37
C PRO A 3 -41.96 -14.02 21.86
N SER A 4 -41.19 -13.56 20.87
CA SER A 4 -40.42 -12.29 20.81
C SER A 4 -39.42 -11.90 21.91
N SER A 5 -38.19 -11.59 21.49
CA SER A 5 -37.50 -10.30 21.77
C SER A 5 -36.30 -10.14 20.82
N ILE A 6 -36.46 -9.28 19.82
CA ILE A 6 -35.39 -8.73 18.97
C ILE A 6 -35.16 -7.31 19.50
N SER A 7 -33.95 -7.00 19.93
CA SER A 7 -33.54 -5.64 20.32
C SER A 7 -32.97 -4.92 19.10
N SER A 8 -33.71 -3.92 18.63
CA SER A 8 -33.25 -2.87 17.73
C SER A 8 -32.64 -1.76 18.59
N GLU A 9 -31.38 -1.41 18.35
CA GLU A 9 -30.78 -0.19 18.90
C GLU A 9 -31.06 0.97 17.93
N GLU A 10 -31.88 1.91 18.40
CA GLU A 10 -32.06 3.23 17.83
C GLU A 10 -30.82 4.08 18.15
N PHE A 11 -30.17 4.61 17.12
CA PHE A 11 -29.23 5.71 17.28
C PHE A 11 -29.99 7.04 17.24
N GLU A 12 -30.05 7.71 18.39
CA GLU A 12 -30.46 9.10 18.51
C GLU A 12 -29.53 10.00 17.68
N SER A 13 -30.15 10.80 16.81
CA SER A 13 -29.52 11.85 16.04
C SER A 13 -29.32 13.06 16.95
N VAL A 14 -28.06 13.43 17.19
CA VAL A 14 -27.70 14.68 17.89
C VAL A 14 -27.61 15.79 16.85
N ASP A 15 -28.58 16.70 16.88
CA ASP A 15 -28.57 17.95 16.14
C ASP A 15 -27.39 18.83 16.59
N PHE A 16 -26.47 19.11 15.67
CA PHE A 16 -25.44 20.13 15.84
C PHE A 16 -25.96 21.45 15.25
N GLU A 17 -26.26 22.42 16.12
CA GLU A 17 -26.49 23.81 15.73
C GLU A 17 -25.18 24.44 15.22
N GLU A 18 -25.17 24.87 13.96
CA GLU A 18 -24.07 25.63 13.36
C GLU A 18 -24.02 27.08 13.89
N PRO A 19 -22.84 27.63 14.22
CA PRO A 19 -22.71 29.01 14.66
C PRO A 19 -22.76 29.99 13.50
N HIS A 20 -23.62 31.00 13.66
CA HIS A 20 -23.80 32.16 12.78
C HIS A 20 -22.48 32.82 12.33
N THR A 21 -22.28 32.92 11.02
CA THR A 21 -21.19 33.67 10.39
C THR A 21 -21.54 35.17 10.33
N ASN A 22 -20.71 35.99 10.98
CA ASN A 22 -20.79 37.45 10.91
C ASN A 22 -20.41 37.94 9.51
N SER A 23 -21.30 38.72 8.90
CA SER A 23 -21.12 39.38 7.60
C SER A 23 -19.97 40.38 7.60
N MET A 24 -19.04 40.26 6.64
CA MET A 24 -18.13 41.34 6.25
C MET A 24 -18.80 42.29 5.24
N PRO A 25 -18.47 43.59 5.26
CA PRO A 25 -18.99 44.56 4.30
C PRO A 25 -18.24 44.51 2.94
N PRO A 26 -18.87 44.99 1.85
CA PRO A 26 -18.30 44.92 0.50
C PRO A 26 -17.21 45.97 0.25
N PRO A 27 -16.22 45.69 -0.62
CA PRO A 27 -15.24 46.69 -1.03
C PRO A 27 -15.83 47.69 -2.04
N SER A 28 -15.43 48.95 -1.88
CA SER A 28 -15.79 50.08 -2.76
C SER A 28 -15.02 50.04 -4.10
N PRO A 29 -15.58 50.63 -5.19
CA PRO A 29 -15.01 50.52 -6.53
C PRO A 29 -13.88 51.52 -6.77
N LEU A 30 -12.78 51.04 -7.37
CA LEU A 30 -11.69 51.87 -7.86
C LEU A 30 -12.01 52.45 -9.25
N ARG A 31 -11.68 53.73 -9.41
CA ARG A 31 -11.82 54.55 -10.63
C ARG A 31 -10.91 54.07 -11.78
N PRO A 32 -11.26 54.37 -13.04
CA PRO A 32 -10.44 54.07 -14.21
C PRO A 32 -9.40 55.17 -14.45
N SER A 33 -8.18 54.77 -14.82
CA SER A 33 -7.14 55.69 -15.27
C SER A 33 -6.56 55.27 -16.63
N HIS A 34 -6.86 56.12 -17.61
CA HIS A 34 -6.01 56.61 -18.69
C HIS A 34 -5.39 55.63 -19.70
N SER A 35 -5.99 55.70 -20.89
CA SER A 35 -5.42 55.54 -22.23
C SER A 35 -4.07 56.23 -22.43
N LEU A 36 -3.12 55.53 -23.05
CA LEU A 36 -2.11 56.12 -23.94
C LEU A 36 -1.74 55.10 -25.03
N SER A 37 -2.11 55.43 -26.27
CA SER A 37 -1.51 54.89 -27.49
C SER A 37 -0.17 55.58 -27.73
N PRO A 38 0.73 54.96 -28.52
CA PRO A 38 1.25 55.72 -29.65
C PRO A 38 1.34 54.90 -30.94
N SER A 39 0.86 55.54 -32.00
CA SER A 39 1.21 55.39 -33.40
C SER A 39 2.65 55.84 -33.68
N LEU A 40 3.29 55.21 -34.67
CA LEU A 40 4.35 55.69 -35.58
C LEU A 40 5.01 54.41 -36.13
N SER A 41 5.46 54.25 -37.37
CA SER A 41 5.33 54.91 -38.67
C SER A 41 6.27 54.09 -39.56
N VAL A 42 5.87 53.88 -40.80
CA VAL A 42 6.67 53.22 -41.83
C VAL A 42 7.87 54.10 -42.18
N ASP A 43 9.07 53.53 -42.27
CA ASP A 43 10.11 53.99 -43.17
C ASP A 43 10.94 52.80 -43.69
N ASP A 44 11.14 52.83 -45.00
CA ASP A 44 11.86 51.92 -45.88
C ASP A 44 13.39 52.16 -45.84
N ASP A 45 14.12 51.21 -46.41
CA ASP A 45 15.53 51.25 -46.83
C ASP A 45 16.66 51.14 -45.78
N ALA A 46 17.32 49.97 -45.74
CA ALA A 46 18.71 49.83 -46.21
C ALA A 46 19.27 48.42 -45.94
N LEU A 47 19.74 47.79 -47.02
CA LEU A 47 20.58 46.59 -47.05
C LEU A 47 21.85 46.75 -46.20
N THR A 48 21.97 45.98 -45.12
CA THR A 48 23.28 45.64 -44.54
C THR A 48 23.20 44.30 -43.81
N MET A 49 24.01 43.33 -44.26
CA MET A 49 24.26 42.06 -43.56
C MET A 49 25.18 42.33 -42.36
N PRO A 50 24.82 41.95 -41.13
CA PRO A 50 25.79 41.83 -40.05
C PRO A 50 26.04 40.37 -39.68
N ASP A 51 27.30 40.13 -39.38
CA ASP A 51 27.90 38.87 -39.01
C ASP A 51 27.23 38.15 -37.83
N SER A 52 27.22 36.84 -38.01
CA SER A 52 26.86 35.80 -37.04
C SER A 52 27.63 35.96 -35.74
N SER A 53 26.98 36.57 -34.74
CA SER A 53 27.42 36.59 -33.35
C SER A 53 26.31 35.99 -32.49
N ALA A 54 26.60 34.80 -31.96
CA ALA A 54 25.69 34.00 -31.14
C ALA A 54 25.34 34.74 -29.83
N SER A 55 24.19 35.42 -29.83
CA SER A 55 23.56 35.93 -28.62
C SER A 55 22.92 34.78 -27.86
N LYS A 56 23.59 34.38 -26.78
CA LYS A 56 23.14 33.40 -25.79
C LYS A 56 22.04 34.03 -24.93
N ILE A 57 20.86 34.28 -25.50
CA ILE A 57 19.68 34.71 -24.75
C ILE A 57 19.11 33.45 -24.07
N LYS A 58 19.67 33.10 -22.91
CA LYS A 58 19.06 32.18 -21.95
C LYS A 58 17.90 32.90 -21.24
N GLY A 59 16.80 33.07 -21.96
CA GLY A 59 15.50 33.26 -21.33
C GLY A 59 14.97 31.88 -20.99
N ASN A 60 15.19 31.40 -19.77
CA ASN A 60 14.33 30.34 -19.23
C ASN A 60 12.97 31.01 -18.98
N GLU A 61 12.18 31.22 -20.03
CA GLU A 61 10.76 31.48 -19.88
C GLU A 61 10.20 30.27 -19.14
N SER A 62 9.95 30.45 -17.84
CA SER A 62 9.31 29.42 -17.04
C SER A 62 7.95 29.16 -17.65
N GLU A 63 7.75 27.98 -18.24
CA GLU A 63 6.43 27.56 -18.69
C GLU A 63 5.43 27.81 -17.55
N PRO A 64 4.24 28.36 -17.86
CA PRO A 64 3.24 28.62 -16.84
C PRO A 64 2.92 27.31 -16.10
N PRO A 65 2.70 27.36 -14.77
CA PRO A 65 2.38 26.16 -14.01
C PRO A 65 1.11 25.51 -14.57
N LEU A 66 1.16 24.20 -14.78
CA LEU A 66 0.01 23.43 -15.24
C LEU A 66 -1.09 23.39 -14.17
N GLU A 67 -2.34 23.43 -14.62
CA GLU A 67 -3.54 23.40 -13.77
C GLU A 67 -3.98 21.97 -13.46
N VAL A 68 -4.55 21.82 -12.26
CA VAL A 68 -5.19 20.59 -11.78
C VAL A 68 -6.69 20.83 -11.76
N ILE A 69 -7.46 19.97 -12.42
CA ILE A 69 -8.93 20.03 -12.39
C ILE A 69 -9.53 18.65 -12.11
N ASP A 70 -10.74 18.63 -11.58
CA ASP A 70 -11.47 17.43 -11.14
C ASP A 70 -12.85 17.29 -11.82
N SER A 71 -13.16 18.17 -12.76
CA SER A 71 -14.44 18.23 -13.45
C SER A 71 -14.31 18.93 -14.79
N PHE A 72 -15.27 18.70 -15.68
CA PHE A 72 -15.34 19.43 -16.96
C PHE A 72 -15.90 20.84 -16.81
N LEU A 73 -16.43 21.22 -15.65
CA LEU A 73 -17.11 22.51 -15.49
C LEU A 73 -16.21 23.73 -15.78
N PRO A 74 -14.95 23.80 -15.30
CA PRO A 74 -14.04 24.90 -15.64
C PRO A 74 -13.81 25.04 -17.15
N ILE A 75 -13.76 23.92 -17.87
CA ILE A 75 -13.61 23.89 -19.33
C ILE A 75 -14.89 24.42 -20.00
N LEU A 76 -16.06 24.00 -19.53
CA LEU A 76 -17.34 24.37 -20.12
C LEU A 76 -17.74 25.82 -19.86
N GLN A 77 -17.20 26.47 -18.82
CA GLN A 77 -17.44 27.89 -18.55
C GLN A 77 -16.92 28.82 -19.64
N PHE A 78 -15.99 28.36 -20.49
CA PHE A 78 -15.54 29.10 -21.67
C PHE A 78 -16.52 29.05 -22.84
N LEU A 79 -17.53 28.17 -22.79
CA LEU A 79 -18.54 28.05 -23.83
C LEU A 79 -19.81 28.81 -23.44
N PRO A 80 -20.35 29.69 -24.31
CA PRO A 80 -21.58 30.39 -24.02
C PRO A 80 -22.77 29.42 -23.98
N GLY A 81 -23.78 29.72 -23.15
CA GLY A 81 -25.05 28.99 -23.15
C GLY A 81 -25.02 27.61 -22.47
N LEU A 82 -24.07 27.39 -21.56
CA LEU A 82 -24.15 26.29 -20.61
C LEU A 82 -25.33 26.52 -19.65
N THR A 83 -26.31 25.62 -19.64
CA THR A 83 -27.50 25.67 -18.80
C THR A 83 -27.66 24.41 -17.98
N LEU A 84 -28.10 24.54 -16.74
CA LEU A 84 -28.43 23.42 -15.87
C LEU A 84 -29.90 23.05 -16.05
N ILE A 85 -30.18 21.85 -16.56
CA ILE A 85 -31.55 21.34 -16.77
C ILE A 85 -31.67 20.02 -16.02
N ASP A 86 -32.64 19.92 -15.11
CA ASP A 86 -32.88 18.72 -14.29
C ASP A 86 -31.62 18.21 -13.55
N GLY A 87 -30.77 19.15 -13.11
CA GLY A 87 -29.54 18.81 -12.42
C GLY A 87 -28.44 18.23 -13.31
N VAL A 88 -28.48 18.46 -14.63
CA VAL A 88 -27.42 18.07 -15.57
C VAL A 88 -27.03 19.26 -16.44
N TYR A 89 -25.74 19.47 -16.66
CA TYR A 89 -25.26 20.56 -17.52
C TYR A 89 -25.38 20.20 -19.01
N TYR A 90 -26.12 21.04 -19.73
CA TYR A 90 -26.27 21.00 -21.18
C TYR A 90 -25.70 22.27 -21.81
N HIS A 91 -25.09 22.14 -22.99
CA HIS A 91 -24.70 23.30 -23.78
C HIS A 91 -25.77 23.61 -24.84
N HIS A 92 -26.33 24.82 -24.79
CA HIS A 92 -27.28 25.34 -25.77
C HIS A 92 -26.77 26.64 -26.39
N GLY A 93 -26.72 26.70 -27.72
CA GLY A 93 -26.41 27.94 -28.44
C GLY A 93 -25.25 27.80 -29.41
N THR A 94 -24.88 28.92 -30.01
CA THR A 94 -23.80 29.02 -30.99
C THR A 94 -22.50 29.36 -30.29
N VAL A 95 -21.46 28.58 -30.55
CA VAL A 95 -20.10 28.84 -30.05
C VAL A 95 -19.34 29.63 -31.11
N SER A 96 -18.78 30.78 -30.72
CA SER A 96 -17.96 31.57 -31.65
C SER A 96 -16.55 30.97 -31.76
N GLN A 97 -15.83 31.31 -32.83
CA GLN A 97 -14.42 30.91 -32.97
C GLN A 97 -13.55 31.39 -31.80
N ALA A 98 -13.79 32.60 -31.29
CA ALA A 98 -13.05 33.16 -30.17
C ALA A 98 -13.26 32.37 -28.86
N ASP A 99 -14.44 31.77 -28.67
CA ASP A 99 -14.71 30.93 -27.50
C ASP A 99 -13.96 29.60 -27.59
N ILE A 100 -13.85 29.02 -28.79
CA ILE A 100 -13.07 27.79 -29.03
C ILE A 100 -11.58 28.07 -28.86
N GLU A 101 -11.07 29.23 -29.30
CA GLU A 101 -9.67 29.61 -29.08
C GLU A 101 -9.35 29.75 -27.58
N LYS A 102 -10.26 30.33 -26.80
CA LYS A 102 -10.14 30.40 -25.33
C LYS A 102 -10.18 29.01 -24.70
N LEU A 103 -11.10 28.15 -25.14
CA LEU A 103 -11.19 26.75 -24.73
C LEU A 103 -9.85 26.03 -24.99
N CYS A 104 -9.32 26.10 -26.21
CA CYS A 104 -8.05 25.47 -26.58
C CYS A 104 -6.86 26.04 -25.78
N ALA A 105 -6.84 27.36 -25.54
CA ALA A 105 -5.82 27.98 -24.70
C ALA A 105 -5.89 27.49 -23.26
N TYR A 106 -7.11 27.27 -22.75
CA TYR A 106 -7.34 26.74 -21.42
C TYR A 106 -6.95 25.26 -21.32
N THR A 107 -7.37 24.40 -22.26
CA THR A 107 -7.09 22.97 -22.20
C THR A 107 -5.60 22.63 -22.34
N ARG A 108 -4.80 23.48 -23.00
CA ARG A 108 -3.34 23.40 -23.03
C ARG A 108 -2.67 23.64 -21.67
N ARG A 109 -3.37 24.24 -20.71
CA ARG A 109 -2.83 24.49 -19.37
C ARG A 109 -3.14 23.36 -18.40
N ILE A 110 -4.04 22.44 -18.74
CA ILE A 110 -4.42 21.34 -17.85
C ILE A 110 -3.33 20.28 -17.89
N GLY A 111 -2.66 20.07 -16.74
CA GLY A 111 -1.65 19.03 -16.56
C GLY A 111 -2.17 17.81 -15.83
N GLU A 112 -3.12 17.98 -14.90
CA GLU A 112 -3.72 16.90 -14.13
C GLU A 112 -5.24 16.95 -14.21
N PHE A 113 -5.86 15.80 -14.46
CA PHE A 113 -7.30 15.65 -14.49
C PHE A 113 -7.74 14.50 -13.60
N THR A 114 -8.62 14.78 -12.64
CA THR A 114 -9.32 13.74 -11.87
C THR A 114 -10.72 13.54 -12.42
N LEU A 115 -10.99 12.35 -12.92
CA LEU A 115 -12.27 11.93 -13.44
C LEU A 115 -13.02 11.13 -12.38
N THR A 116 -14.12 11.68 -11.86
CA THR A 116 -14.95 11.01 -10.87
C THR A 116 -16.43 11.23 -11.12
N ASP A 117 -17.24 10.20 -10.86
CA ASP A 117 -18.70 10.33 -10.81
C ASP A 117 -19.18 10.67 -9.38
N ASN A 118 -18.26 10.79 -8.42
CA ASN A 118 -18.58 11.15 -7.05
C ASN A 118 -18.79 12.67 -6.93
N ILE A 119 -20.02 13.09 -7.19
CA ILE A 119 -20.55 14.47 -7.25
C ILE A 119 -20.44 15.25 -5.92
N LYS A 120 -19.74 14.75 -4.90
CA LYS A 120 -19.65 15.40 -3.57
C LYS A 120 -19.22 16.87 -3.64
N GLU A 121 -18.37 17.24 -4.60
CA GLU A 121 -17.90 18.62 -4.80
C GLU A 121 -18.50 19.30 -6.04
N SER A 122 -18.64 18.59 -7.16
CA SER A 122 -19.31 19.10 -8.36
C SER A 122 -20.79 18.75 -8.32
N LYS A 123 -21.65 19.70 -7.91
CA LYS A 123 -23.08 19.47 -7.63
C LYS A 123 -23.89 18.76 -8.73
N TYR A 124 -23.44 18.77 -9.98
CA TYR A 124 -24.20 18.28 -11.14
C TYR A 124 -23.30 17.69 -12.24
N PRO A 125 -23.65 16.51 -12.82
CA PRO A 125 -22.91 15.92 -13.93
C PRO A 125 -23.08 16.71 -15.23
N VAL A 126 -22.17 16.49 -16.18
CA VAL A 126 -22.26 17.03 -17.53
C VAL A 126 -22.87 15.99 -18.45
N HIS A 127 -23.84 16.41 -19.28
CA HIS A 127 -24.43 15.51 -20.26
C HIS A 127 -23.39 15.10 -21.33
N LEU A 128 -23.35 13.81 -21.70
CA LEU A 128 -22.38 13.27 -22.67
C LEU A 128 -22.41 14.02 -24.01
N GLY A 129 -23.59 14.39 -24.50
CA GLY A 129 -23.74 15.16 -25.73
C GLY A 129 -23.02 16.52 -25.70
N THR A 130 -22.91 17.13 -24.51
CA THR A 130 -22.14 18.38 -24.33
C THR A 130 -20.65 18.13 -24.52
N LEU A 131 -20.11 17.06 -23.93
CA LEU A 131 -18.69 16.69 -24.07
C LEU A 131 -18.34 16.33 -25.52
N LEU A 132 -19.18 15.53 -26.19
CA LEU A 132 -19.00 15.22 -27.60
C LEU A 132 -19.01 16.49 -28.47
N ARG A 133 -19.87 17.46 -28.12
CA ARG A 133 -19.92 18.75 -28.83
C ARG A 133 -18.63 19.54 -28.63
N VAL A 134 -18.06 19.58 -27.43
CA VAL A 134 -16.76 20.24 -27.16
C VAL A 134 -15.67 19.66 -28.04
N VAL A 135 -15.62 18.34 -28.16
CA VAL A 135 -14.60 17.64 -28.97
C VAL A 135 -14.77 17.93 -30.45
N GLN A 136 -16.01 17.92 -30.95
CA GLN A 136 -16.30 18.31 -32.33
C GLN A 136 -15.85 19.75 -32.63
N LEU A 137 -16.11 20.68 -31.71
CA LEU A 137 -15.71 22.08 -31.84
C LEU A 137 -14.19 22.25 -31.81
N HIS A 138 -13.50 21.55 -30.90
CA HIS A 138 -12.04 21.52 -30.82
C HIS A 138 -11.43 21.06 -32.16
N ASN A 139 -11.93 19.95 -32.70
CA ASN A 139 -11.41 19.36 -33.94
C ASN A 139 -11.66 20.22 -35.19
N CYS A 140 -12.51 21.24 -35.13
CA CYS A 140 -12.67 22.21 -36.21
C CYS A 140 -11.52 23.23 -36.30
N ILE A 141 -10.77 23.44 -35.22
CA ILE A 141 -9.76 24.51 -35.12
C ILE A 141 -8.36 23.96 -34.84
N ALA A 142 -8.26 22.98 -33.95
CA ALA A 142 -6.99 22.43 -33.50
C ALA A 142 -6.83 20.99 -34.00
N LEU A 143 -5.64 20.70 -34.52
CA LEU A 143 -5.21 19.33 -34.78
C LEU A 143 -4.62 18.77 -33.50
N GLY A 144 -5.12 17.61 -33.04
CA GLY A 144 -4.57 16.89 -31.90
C GLY A 144 -5.58 16.59 -30.79
N PRO A 145 -5.09 16.12 -29.63
CA PRO A 145 -5.94 15.77 -28.50
C PRO A 145 -6.53 17.02 -27.84
N LEU A 146 -7.67 16.85 -27.16
CA LEU A 146 -8.33 17.95 -26.43
C LEU A 146 -7.43 18.49 -25.31
N PHE A 147 -6.64 17.61 -24.68
CA PHE A 147 -5.74 17.92 -23.57
C PHE A 147 -4.27 17.63 -23.93
N PRO A 148 -3.62 18.48 -24.76
CA PRO A 148 -2.28 18.21 -25.28
C PRO A 148 -1.17 18.26 -24.22
N SER A 149 -1.43 18.83 -23.05
CA SER A 149 -0.47 18.96 -21.94
C SER A 149 -0.79 18.05 -20.75
N LEU A 150 -1.85 17.24 -20.83
CA LEU A 150 -2.28 16.38 -19.74
C LEU A 150 -1.20 15.31 -19.49
N CYS A 151 -0.56 15.40 -18.34
CA CYS A 151 0.51 14.49 -17.93
C CYS A 151 0.06 13.48 -16.88
N ARG A 152 -1.02 13.77 -16.15
CA ARG A 152 -1.59 12.87 -15.15
C ARG A 152 -3.10 12.74 -15.27
N LEU A 153 -3.59 11.51 -15.40
CA LEU A 153 -5.00 11.18 -15.40
C LEU A 153 -5.30 10.28 -14.21
N ARG A 154 -6.26 10.70 -13.38
CA ARG A 154 -6.74 9.92 -12.24
C ARG A 154 -8.22 9.63 -12.42
N ILE A 155 -8.63 8.37 -12.35
CA ILE A 155 -10.02 7.93 -12.54
C ILE A 155 -10.47 7.31 -11.21
N VAL A 156 -11.45 7.90 -10.53
CA VAL A 156 -11.88 7.48 -9.18
C VAL A 156 -13.38 7.27 -9.15
N ASP A 157 -13.83 6.06 -8.83
CA ASP A 157 -15.26 5.72 -8.70
C ASP A 157 -16.08 6.06 -9.97
N ALA A 158 -15.44 6.05 -11.13
CA ALA A 158 -16.08 6.35 -12.40
C ALA A 158 -16.93 5.15 -12.88
N GLN A 159 -18.16 5.41 -13.31
CA GLN A 159 -19.11 4.45 -13.85
C GLN A 159 -19.58 4.88 -15.25
N LEU A 160 -20.21 6.04 -15.34
CA LEU A 160 -20.66 6.69 -16.58
C LEU A 160 -19.49 7.40 -17.26
N SER A 161 -18.56 7.92 -16.45
CA SER A 161 -17.35 8.58 -16.91
C SER A 161 -16.46 7.72 -17.84
N PHE A 162 -16.60 6.40 -17.79
CA PHE A 162 -15.89 5.47 -18.68
C PHE A 162 -16.26 5.64 -20.16
N ASP A 163 -17.44 6.18 -20.47
CA ASP A 163 -17.92 6.32 -21.85
C ASP A 163 -17.16 7.37 -22.66
N TYR A 164 -16.30 8.17 -22.02
CA TYR A 164 -15.53 9.23 -22.67
C TYR A 164 -14.05 9.22 -22.29
N LEU A 165 -13.49 8.06 -21.90
CA LEU A 165 -12.04 7.95 -21.62
C LEU A 165 -11.16 8.35 -22.81
N ASN A 166 -11.64 8.13 -24.04
CA ASN A 166 -10.91 8.49 -25.25
C ASN A 166 -10.64 10.00 -25.38
N LEU A 167 -11.32 10.85 -24.61
CA LEU A 167 -11.04 12.29 -24.58
C LEU A 167 -9.69 12.63 -23.93
N PHE A 168 -9.16 11.71 -23.12
CA PHE A 168 -7.92 11.88 -22.37
C PHE A 168 -6.72 11.18 -23.00
N LEU A 169 -6.87 10.61 -24.21
CA LEU A 169 -5.74 10.09 -24.96
C LEU A 169 -4.87 11.26 -25.42
N THR A 170 -3.61 11.25 -24.99
CA THR A 170 -2.64 12.29 -25.32
C THR A 170 -1.21 11.74 -25.23
N PRO A 171 -0.30 12.14 -26.13
CA PRO A 171 1.10 11.71 -26.07
C PRO A 171 1.87 12.26 -24.86
N SER A 172 1.33 13.28 -24.17
CA SER A 172 1.92 13.86 -22.96
C SER A 172 1.66 13.05 -21.69
N LEU A 173 0.79 12.03 -21.73
CA LEU A 173 0.37 11.30 -20.54
C LEU A 173 1.54 10.50 -19.96
N ARG A 174 1.87 10.73 -18.68
CA ARG A 174 2.97 10.11 -17.95
C ARG A 174 2.51 9.26 -16.76
N SER A 175 1.35 9.58 -16.19
CA SER A 175 0.80 8.90 -15.02
C SER A 175 -0.69 8.61 -15.22
N LEU A 176 -1.08 7.35 -15.03
CA LEU A 176 -2.46 6.88 -15.09
C LEU A 176 -2.80 6.12 -13.80
N GLU A 177 -3.80 6.60 -13.07
CA GLU A 177 -4.30 5.97 -11.85
C GLU A 177 -5.80 5.66 -12.03
N VAL A 178 -6.20 4.40 -11.83
CA VAL A 178 -7.61 3.98 -11.91
C VAL A 178 -8.01 3.27 -10.64
N VAL A 179 -8.87 3.92 -9.85
CA VAL A 179 -9.32 3.46 -8.53
C VAL A 179 -10.76 2.97 -8.59
N ASN A 180 -11.03 1.82 -7.96
CA ASN A 180 -12.35 1.18 -7.88
C ASN A 180 -12.96 0.87 -9.25
N ILE A 181 -12.33 -0.04 -9.99
CA ILE A 181 -12.71 -0.41 -11.36
C ILE A 181 -14.06 -1.18 -11.35
N PRO A 182 -15.12 -0.65 -11.98
CA PRO A 182 -16.42 -1.32 -11.99
C PRO A 182 -16.41 -2.59 -12.83
N GLU A 183 -17.13 -3.61 -12.37
CA GLU A 183 -17.22 -4.90 -13.06
C GLU A 183 -17.72 -4.75 -14.51
N ALA A 184 -18.73 -3.89 -14.71
CA ALA A 184 -19.37 -3.64 -15.99
C ALA A 184 -18.48 -2.87 -17.00
N ARG A 185 -17.40 -2.23 -16.54
CA ARG A 185 -16.57 -1.32 -17.37
C ARG A 185 -15.17 -1.85 -17.69
N LYS A 186 -14.82 -3.05 -17.24
CA LYS A 186 -13.49 -3.65 -17.48
C LYS A 186 -13.09 -3.74 -18.94
N THR A 187 -14.03 -4.11 -19.81
CA THR A 187 -13.76 -4.22 -21.25
C THR A 187 -13.45 -2.86 -21.85
N VAL A 188 -14.17 -1.81 -21.44
CA VAL A 188 -13.91 -0.43 -21.86
C VAL A 188 -12.53 0.02 -21.38
N LEU A 189 -12.19 -0.27 -20.13
CA LEU A 189 -10.86 0.02 -19.60
C LEU A 189 -9.75 -0.73 -20.37
N SER A 190 -9.97 -1.99 -20.74
CA SER A 190 -9.00 -2.77 -21.53
C SER A 190 -8.71 -2.09 -22.86
N VAL A 191 -9.77 -1.74 -23.60
CA VAL A 191 -9.65 -1.05 -24.90
C VAL A 191 -8.96 0.30 -24.73
N PHE A 192 -9.28 1.02 -23.66
CA PHE A 192 -8.63 2.28 -23.35
C PHE A 192 -7.14 2.11 -23.05
N LEU A 193 -6.75 1.11 -22.26
CA LEU A 193 -5.33 0.84 -21.97
C LEU A 193 -4.55 0.44 -23.22
N ASP A 194 -5.17 -0.31 -24.14
CA ASP A 194 -4.57 -0.63 -25.44
C ASP A 194 -4.35 0.64 -26.27
N ALA A 195 -5.29 1.59 -26.24
CA ALA A 195 -5.14 2.89 -26.90
C ALA A 195 -4.07 3.76 -26.22
N VAL A 196 -4.02 3.80 -24.89
CA VAL A 196 -2.98 4.52 -24.12
C VAL A 196 -1.59 3.97 -24.45
N ALA A 197 -1.44 2.65 -24.58
CA ALA A 197 -0.17 2.05 -24.98
C ALA A 197 0.32 2.52 -26.35
N GLN A 198 -0.59 2.81 -27.28
CA GLN A 198 -0.26 3.27 -28.63
C GLN A 198 -0.05 4.78 -28.69
N GLU A 199 -0.91 5.55 -28.04
CA GLU A 199 -0.94 7.01 -28.13
C GLU A 199 -0.07 7.71 -27.09
N SER A 200 0.24 7.03 -25.97
CA SER A 200 1.02 7.56 -24.85
C SER A 200 2.22 6.65 -24.53
N PRO A 201 3.17 6.46 -25.48
CA PRO A 201 4.30 5.56 -25.28
C PRO A 201 5.21 5.95 -24.10
N ASN A 202 5.18 7.23 -23.68
CA ASN A 202 5.96 7.77 -22.57
C ASN A 202 5.29 7.58 -21.20
N LEU A 203 4.28 6.70 -21.08
CA LEU A 203 3.65 6.42 -19.79
C LEU A 203 4.68 5.82 -18.83
N THR A 204 4.93 6.52 -17.72
CA THR A 204 5.93 6.15 -16.72
C THR A 204 5.32 5.52 -15.47
N GLN A 205 4.07 5.83 -15.13
CA GLN A 205 3.41 5.35 -13.93
C GLN A 205 2.01 4.82 -14.28
N LEU A 206 1.71 3.61 -13.80
CA LEU A 206 0.41 2.97 -13.95
C LEU A 206 -0.01 2.35 -12.61
N THR A 207 -1.09 2.87 -12.03
CA THR A 207 -1.72 2.32 -10.83
C THR A 207 -3.14 1.90 -11.16
N LEU A 208 -3.46 0.63 -10.88
CA LEU A 208 -4.77 0.06 -11.15
C LEU A 208 -5.30 -0.61 -9.88
N GLY A 209 -6.54 -0.32 -9.50
CA GLY A 209 -7.30 -1.07 -8.50
C GLY A 209 -7.85 -0.25 -7.33
N PRO A 210 -8.69 -0.84 -6.47
CA PRO A 210 -9.15 -2.24 -6.52
C PRO A 210 -10.13 -2.52 -7.66
N GLY A 211 -10.27 -3.78 -8.05
CA GLY A 211 -11.26 -4.22 -9.05
C GLY A 211 -10.75 -5.36 -9.92
N ARG A 212 -11.53 -6.44 -10.05
CA ARG A 212 -11.08 -7.64 -10.78
C ARG A 212 -10.80 -7.29 -12.25
N LEU A 213 -9.65 -7.59 -12.83
CA LEU A 213 -9.39 -7.41 -14.26
C LEU A 213 -9.32 -8.76 -14.97
N PRO A 214 -9.76 -8.83 -16.23
CA PRO A 214 -9.61 -10.06 -17.00
C PRO A 214 -8.14 -10.28 -17.36
N GLY A 215 -7.69 -11.54 -17.31
CA GLY A 215 -6.27 -11.87 -17.50
C GLY A 215 -5.65 -11.45 -18.86
N HIS A 216 -6.47 -11.20 -19.88
CA HIS A 216 -5.98 -10.73 -21.18
C HIS A 216 -5.48 -9.27 -21.14
N LEU A 217 -6.06 -8.41 -20.30
CA LEU A 217 -5.66 -7.00 -20.16
C LEU A 217 -4.20 -6.89 -19.67
N LEU A 218 -3.75 -7.88 -18.92
CA LEU A 218 -2.39 -7.94 -18.40
C LEU A 218 -1.34 -8.16 -19.49
N ARG A 219 -1.75 -8.59 -20.69
CA ARG A 219 -0.87 -8.63 -21.88
C ARG A 219 -0.54 -7.22 -22.38
N THR A 220 -1.40 -6.24 -22.14
CA THR A 220 -1.15 -4.86 -22.51
C THR A 220 0.00 -4.28 -21.71
N PHE A 221 0.31 -4.78 -20.50
CA PHE A 221 1.41 -4.22 -19.72
C PHE A 221 2.77 -4.34 -20.40
N SER A 222 3.02 -5.39 -21.19
CA SER A 222 4.28 -5.56 -21.91
C SER A 222 4.51 -4.56 -23.04
N THR A 223 3.52 -3.73 -23.40
CA THR A 223 3.69 -2.70 -24.44
C THR A 223 4.24 -1.38 -23.88
N PHE A 224 4.18 -1.15 -22.56
CA PHE A 224 4.67 0.07 -21.92
C PHE A 224 6.18 0.02 -21.65
N ASN A 225 6.99 0.20 -22.69
CA ASN A 225 8.46 0.11 -22.59
C ASN A 225 9.11 1.15 -21.65
N HIS A 226 8.42 2.26 -21.37
CA HIS A 226 8.89 3.35 -20.51
C HIS A 226 8.29 3.31 -19.10
N LEU A 227 7.58 2.24 -18.75
CA LEU A 227 6.93 2.13 -17.46
C LEU A 227 7.96 1.95 -16.34
N VAL A 228 8.04 2.95 -15.46
CA VAL A 228 8.94 3.00 -14.31
C VAL A 228 8.28 2.45 -13.06
N GLN A 229 6.97 2.70 -12.90
CA GLN A 229 6.19 2.28 -11.74
C GLN A 229 4.91 1.58 -12.18
N LEU A 230 4.71 0.37 -11.66
CA LEU A 230 3.51 -0.41 -11.85
C LEU A 230 2.95 -0.85 -10.50
N GLU A 231 1.70 -0.47 -10.23
CA GLU A 231 0.97 -0.85 -9.02
C GLU A 231 -0.33 -1.57 -9.38
N LEU A 232 -0.48 -2.79 -8.89
CA LEU A 232 -1.64 -3.65 -9.14
C LEU A 232 -2.31 -3.97 -7.80
N ILE A 233 -3.43 -3.32 -7.51
CA ILE A 233 -4.11 -3.40 -6.21
C ILE A 233 -5.36 -4.26 -6.33
N GLU A 234 -5.39 -5.45 -5.72
CA GLU A 234 -6.57 -6.33 -5.64
C GLU A 234 -7.25 -6.56 -7.01
N LEU A 235 -6.43 -6.63 -8.07
CA LEU A 235 -6.91 -6.67 -9.44
C LEU A 235 -7.14 -8.09 -9.96
N LEU A 236 -6.36 -9.07 -9.52
CA LEU A 236 -6.25 -10.33 -10.24
C LEU A 236 -7.11 -11.38 -9.52
N PRO A 237 -8.20 -11.90 -10.10
CA PRO A 237 -8.88 -13.04 -9.49
C PRO A 237 -7.98 -14.29 -9.48
N SER A 238 -7.18 -14.44 -10.53
CA SER A 238 -6.16 -15.48 -10.65
C SER A 238 -5.07 -15.05 -11.64
N PHE A 239 -3.83 -15.47 -11.41
CA PHE A 239 -2.72 -15.27 -12.34
C PHE A 239 -1.61 -16.30 -12.13
N ASP A 240 -0.69 -16.38 -13.08
CA ASP A 240 0.40 -17.35 -13.13
C ASP A 240 1.78 -16.67 -13.17
N SER A 241 2.84 -17.46 -13.07
CA SER A 241 4.22 -16.95 -13.17
C SER A 241 4.53 -16.37 -14.56
N ALA A 242 3.89 -16.86 -15.63
CA ALA A 242 4.07 -16.33 -16.98
C ALA A 242 3.63 -14.86 -17.11
N LEU A 243 2.68 -14.40 -16.29
CA LEU A 243 2.39 -12.98 -16.16
C LEU A 243 3.54 -12.22 -15.50
N LEU A 244 4.07 -12.74 -14.39
CA LEU A 244 5.14 -12.08 -13.65
C LEU A 244 6.41 -11.95 -14.49
N GLU A 245 6.74 -12.97 -15.28
CA GLU A 245 7.84 -12.93 -16.25
C GLU A 245 7.65 -11.83 -17.30
N ARG A 246 6.41 -11.65 -17.79
CA ARG A 246 6.07 -10.57 -18.74
C ARG A 246 6.20 -9.20 -18.11
N ILE A 247 5.71 -9.00 -16.88
CA ILE A 247 5.89 -7.75 -16.15
C ILE A 247 7.38 -7.49 -15.89
N GLY A 248 8.11 -8.52 -15.46
CA GLY A 248 9.55 -8.43 -15.21
C GLY A 248 10.39 -8.22 -16.47
N SER A 249 9.84 -8.43 -17.67
CA SER A 249 10.52 -8.09 -18.91
C SER A 249 10.51 -6.59 -19.24
N LEU A 250 9.78 -5.78 -18.45
CA LEU A 250 9.74 -4.33 -18.63
C LEU A 250 11.11 -3.70 -18.30
N PRO A 251 11.77 -3.06 -19.28
CA PRO A 251 13.18 -2.68 -19.15
C PRO A 251 13.41 -1.49 -18.22
N ALA A 252 12.39 -0.67 -17.97
CA ALA A 252 12.48 0.55 -17.17
C ALA A 252 11.84 0.41 -15.78
N LEU A 253 11.31 -0.77 -15.43
CA LEU A 253 10.49 -0.95 -14.23
C LEU A 253 11.33 -0.91 -12.94
N GLU A 254 11.31 0.23 -12.25
CA GLU A 254 12.04 0.45 -10.99
C GLU A 254 11.17 0.17 -9.75
N VAL A 255 9.85 0.34 -9.86
CA VAL A 255 8.92 0.17 -8.74
C VAL A 255 7.81 -0.80 -9.13
N PHE A 256 7.69 -1.89 -8.39
CA PHE A 256 6.63 -2.87 -8.57
C PHE A 256 5.88 -3.12 -7.25
N VAL A 257 4.58 -2.84 -7.25
CA VAL A 257 3.68 -3.08 -6.13
C VAL A 257 2.56 -4.01 -6.57
N LEU A 258 2.39 -5.13 -5.87
CA LEU A 258 1.38 -6.14 -6.17
C LEU A 258 0.60 -6.49 -4.91
N HIS A 259 -0.67 -6.10 -4.85
CA HIS A 259 -1.59 -6.54 -3.81
C HIS A 259 -2.50 -7.64 -4.37
N ALA A 260 -2.13 -8.87 -4.10
CA ALA A 260 -2.77 -10.10 -4.53
C ALA A 260 -3.44 -10.85 -3.35
N ALA A 261 -4.05 -10.10 -2.42
CA ALA A 261 -4.66 -10.68 -1.22
C ALA A 261 -5.78 -11.68 -1.54
N ASP A 262 -6.65 -11.33 -2.48
CA ASP A 262 -7.80 -12.15 -2.84
C ASP A 262 -7.56 -12.97 -4.12
N SER A 263 -6.29 -13.07 -4.54
CA SER A 263 -5.90 -13.65 -5.82
C SER A 263 -5.49 -15.11 -5.71
N LEU A 264 -5.93 -15.95 -6.64
CA LEU A 264 -5.42 -17.30 -6.81
C LEU A 264 -4.15 -17.30 -7.66
N TYR A 265 -3.00 -17.52 -7.05
CA TYR A 265 -1.74 -17.66 -7.76
C TYR A 265 -1.47 -19.12 -8.14
N GLY A 266 -1.24 -19.37 -9.43
CA GLY A 266 -0.78 -20.65 -9.95
C GLY A 266 0.71 -20.60 -10.23
N SER A 267 1.53 -21.21 -9.37
CA SER A 267 2.93 -21.50 -9.73
C SER A 267 2.92 -22.37 -10.98
N ASN A 268 3.75 -22.06 -11.98
CA ASN A 268 3.84 -22.86 -13.21
C ASN A 268 3.89 -24.34 -12.83
N PRO A 269 2.98 -25.19 -13.35
CA PRO A 269 3.12 -26.62 -13.18
C PRO A 269 4.37 -27.01 -13.96
N SER A 270 5.48 -27.14 -13.25
CA SER A 270 6.75 -27.61 -13.75
C SER A 270 6.52 -28.93 -14.48
N GLU A 271 6.58 -28.84 -15.81
CA GLU A 271 6.47 -29.90 -16.80
C GLU A 271 5.20 -30.78 -16.73
N PRO A 272 4.47 -30.98 -17.85
CA PRO A 272 3.52 -32.08 -17.92
C PRO A 272 4.30 -33.37 -17.65
N THR A 273 4.05 -34.00 -16.50
CA THR A 273 4.74 -35.22 -16.10
C THR A 273 4.56 -36.23 -17.24
N PRO A 274 5.62 -36.66 -17.95
CA PRO A 274 5.49 -37.44 -19.19
C PRO A 274 4.83 -38.82 -19.03
N ASN A 275 4.44 -39.21 -17.80
CA ASN A 275 3.97 -40.53 -17.44
C ASN A 275 2.46 -40.65 -17.19
N ALA A 276 1.63 -39.63 -17.51
CA ALA A 276 0.17 -39.77 -17.45
C ALA A 276 -0.47 -40.31 -18.76
N MET A 277 0.33 -40.66 -19.77
CA MET A 277 -0.11 -41.37 -20.99
C MET A 277 0.42 -42.81 -21.01
N GLN A 278 -0.04 -43.66 -20.10
CA GLN A 278 -0.09 -45.11 -20.33
C GLN A 278 -1.11 -45.72 -19.37
N ASP A 279 -2.04 -46.50 -19.92
CA ASP A 279 -3.06 -47.33 -19.27
C ASP A 279 -4.40 -46.69 -18.83
N GLU A 280 -5.16 -46.15 -19.79
CA GLU A 280 -6.59 -46.49 -19.86
C GLU A 280 -6.98 -46.85 -21.30
N PRO A 281 -7.39 -48.10 -21.60
CA PRO A 281 -7.84 -48.48 -22.93
C PRO A 281 -9.22 -47.87 -23.24
N PRO A 282 -9.48 -47.47 -24.50
CA PRO A 282 -10.75 -46.89 -24.89
C PRO A 282 -11.85 -47.96 -24.82
N SER A 283 -12.76 -47.85 -23.84
CA SER A 283 -14.01 -48.59 -23.86
C SER A 283 -14.92 -47.99 -24.96
N LEU A 284 -14.91 -48.66 -26.11
CA LEU A 284 -15.85 -48.43 -27.19
C LEU A 284 -17.26 -48.81 -26.72
N SER A 285 -18.08 -47.82 -26.42
CA SER A 285 -19.54 -47.99 -26.38
C SER A 285 -20.14 -47.59 -27.74
N PRO A 286 -21.04 -48.42 -28.32
CA PRO A 286 -21.54 -48.25 -29.66
C PRO A 286 -22.62 -47.17 -29.74
N TRP A 287 -22.69 -46.57 -30.93
CA TRP A 287 -23.56 -45.48 -31.31
C TRP A 287 -25.03 -45.74 -31.00
N SER A 288 -25.69 -44.75 -30.39
CA SER A 288 -27.15 -44.60 -30.46
C SER A 288 -27.49 -43.39 -31.35
N PRO A 289 -28.47 -43.48 -32.27
CA PRO A 289 -28.75 -42.42 -33.23
C PRO A 289 -29.47 -41.24 -32.58
N ARG A 290 -29.15 -40.03 -33.05
CA ARG A 290 -29.90 -38.78 -32.78
C ARG A 290 -31.31 -38.85 -33.37
N PRO A 291 -32.34 -38.31 -32.71
CA PRO A 291 -33.57 -37.86 -33.38
C PRO A 291 -33.50 -36.36 -33.72
N ASP A 292 -34.11 -36.01 -34.86
CA ASP A 292 -34.24 -34.67 -35.43
C ASP A 292 -35.09 -33.69 -34.59
N PRO A 293 -34.99 -32.36 -34.82
CA PRO A 293 -35.59 -31.34 -33.97
C PRO A 293 -36.78 -30.62 -34.64
N TRP A 294 -37.98 -31.21 -34.67
CA TRP A 294 -39.21 -30.45 -34.96
C TRP A 294 -40.42 -31.05 -34.22
N SER A 295 -40.87 -30.42 -33.14
CA SER A 295 -42.30 -30.15 -32.85
C SER A 295 -42.52 -29.55 -31.46
N SER A 296 -43.04 -28.33 -31.51
CA SER A 296 -44.01 -27.63 -30.65
C SER A 296 -44.77 -28.40 -29.55
N ILE A 297 -45.25 -27.61 -28.57
CA ILE A 297 -46.45 -27.77 -27.70
C ILE A 297 -46.19 -28.14 -26.22
N SER A 298 -46.42 -27.12 -25.39
CA SER A 298 -47.26 -27.03 -24.17
C SER A 298 -47.17 -28.05 -23.02
N ASP A 299 -46.90 -27.46 -21.85
CA ASP A 299 -47.47 -27.72 -20.52
C ASP A 299 -47.29 -29.12 -19.87
N PRO A 300 -47.80 -29.34 -18.63
CA PRO A 300 -47.02 -29.17 -17.40
C PRO A 300 -46.99 -30.47 -16.58
N ILE A 301 -46.03 -30.66 -15.66
CA ILE A 301 -46.11 -31.77 -14.70
C ILE A 301 -45.82 -31.31 -13.27
N PRO A 302 -46.57 -31.86 -12.28
CA PRO A 302 -46.71 -31.34 -10.93
C PRO A 302 -45.89 -32.15 -9.90
N ALA A 303 -46.20 -31.83 -8.65
CA ALA A 303 -45.60 -32.24 -7.39
C ALA A 303 -45.47 -33.74 -7.07
N ASP A 304 -44.67 -33.95 -6.02
CA ASP A 304 -44.67 -35.03 -5.04
C ASP A 304 -44.17 -36.42 -5.45
N THR A 305 -43.06 -36.85 -4.83
CA THR A 305 -43.09 -38.13 -4.09
C THR A 305 -42.09 -38.14 -2.92
N ILE A 306 -42.69 -38.29 -1.74
CA ILE A 306 -42.15 -38.63 -0.43
C ILE A 306 -41.37 -39.96 -0.45
N ARG A 307 -40.22 -40.04 0.23
CA ARG A 307 -39.79 -41.23 1.01
C ARG A 307 -38.55 -40.95 1.88
N SER A 308 -38.76 -40.94 3.19
CA SER A 308 -37.74 -41.14 4.24
C SER A 308 -37.77 -42.63 4.69
N PRO A 309 -37.11 -43.05 5.79
CA PRO A 309 -35.66 -43.16 6.00
C PRO A 309 -35.25 -44.60 6.41
N GLY A 310 -33.98 -44.96 6.23
CA GLY A 310 -33.41 -46.23 6.69
C GLY A 310 -32.51 -46.07 7.92
N TYR A 311 -32.93 -46.65 9.04
CA TYR A 311 -32.17 -46.79 10.29
C TYR A 311 -30.94 -47.69 10.10
N ARG A 312 -29.81 -47.35 10.74
CA ARG A 312 -28.75 -48.31 11.10
C ARG A 312 -28.28 -48.10 12.54
N THR A 313 -28.20 -49.23 13.22
CA THR A 313 -27.77 -49.51 14.60
C THR A 313 -26.27 -49.34 14.83
N PRO A 314 -25.83 -49.11 16.09
CA PRO A 314 -24.42 -49.05 16.46
C PRO A 314 -23.88 -50.41 16.92
N SER A 315 -22.59 -50.66 16.69
CA SER A 315 -21.82 -51.78 17.26
C SER A 315 -20.67 -51.25 18.14
N PRO A 316 -20.21 -52.02 19.13
CA PRO A 316 -19.45 -51.52 20.27
C PRO A 316 -17.92 -51.63 20.08
N ILE A 317 -17.18 -50.73 20.73
CA ILE A 317 -15.72 -50.69 20.79
C ILE A 317 -15.26 -51.38 22.08
N PRO A 318 -14.31 -52.33 22.04
CA PRO A 318 -13.68 -52.87 23.24
C PRO A 318 -12.44 -52.06 23.64
N SER A 319 -12.31 -51.85 24.94
CA SER A 319 -11.14 -51.29 25.61
C SER A 319 -10.05 -52.35 25.78
N THR A 320 -8.81 -52.04 25.39
CA THR A 320 -7.62 -52.74 25.90
C THR A 320 -6.56 -51.74 26.31
N ARG A 321 -6.11 -51.91 27.55
CA ARG A 321 -5.12 -51.13 28.29
C ARG A 321 -3.86 -51.99 28.31
N SER A 322 -2.74 -51.46 27.81
CA SER A 322 -1.42 -52.09 27.97
C SER A 322 -0.42 -51.06 28.50
N PRO A 323 0.43 -51.43 29.48
CA PRO A 323 1.37 -50.53 30.14
C PRO A 323 2.71 -50.44 29.39
N SER A 324 3.28 -49.24 29.34
CA SER A 324 4.63 -48.97 28.84
C SER A 324 5.69 -49.19 29.93
N PRO A 325 6.92 -49.59 29.56
CA PRO A 325 7.98 -49.92 30.51
C PRO A 325 8.76 -48.70 31.00
N ILE A 326 9.33 -48.89 32.18
CA ILE A 326 10.27 -48.05 32.93
C ILE A 326 11.52 -47.77 32.08
N ALA A 327 11.94 -46.51 32.02
CA ALA A 327 13.23 -46.09 31.46
C ALA A 327 14.11 -45.48 32.57
N ASP A 328 15.35 -45.93 32.60
CA ASP A 328 16.43 -45.59 33.52
C ASP A 328 17.03 -44.19 33.28
N PRO A 329 17.80 -43.64 34.25
CA PRO A 329 18.20 -42.23 34.28
C PRO A 329 19.44 -41.93 33.41
N ILE A 330 19.41 -40.79 32.73
CA ILE A 330 20.53 -40.20 31.98
C ILE A 330 21.33 -39.28 32.94
N PRO A 331 22.67 -39.33 32.95
CA PRO A 331 23.50 -38.49 33.81
C PRO A 331 23.75 -37.10 33.21
N ASP A 332 23.81 -36.11 34.10
CA ASP A 332 24.15 -34.71 33.87
C ASP A 332 25.61 -34.50 33.43
N THR A 333 25.80 -33.65 32.42
CA THR A 333 27.06 -32.89 32.22
C THR A 333 26.74 -31.52 31.63
N PRO A 334 27.14 -30.40 32.28
CA PRO A 334 27.07 -29.07 31.70
C PRO A 334 28.40 -28.72 31.02
N GLY A 335 28.38 -28.53 29.70
CA GLY A 335 29.44 -27.88 28.94
C GLY A 335 29.05 -26.43 28.62
N PRO A 336 30.00 -25.48 28.62
CA PRO A 336 29.70 -24.07 28.38
C PRO A 336 29.27 -23.87 26.93
N SER A 337 28.10 -23.26 26.73
CA SER A 337 27.60 -22.87 25.41
C SER A 337 28.44 -21.72 24.86
N ASP A 338 29.28 -22.03 23.89
CA ASP A 338 29.91 -21.01 23.05
C ASP A 338 28.82 -20.21 22.31
N GLY A 339 28.92 -18.89 22.44
CA GLY A 339 28.01 -17.91 21.85
C GLY A 339 28.21 -17.70 20.34
N PRO A 340 27.64 -16.63 19.78
CA PRO A 340 27.13 -16.53 18.40
C PRO A 340 28.19 -16.29 17.31
N ALA A 341 29.35 -16.96 17.39
CA ALA A 341 30.37 -16.94 16.34
C ALA A 341 30.01 -17.84 15.13
N LEU A 342 29.05 -18.76 15.27
CA LEU A 342 28.67 -19.71 14.22
C LEU A 342 27.81 -19.13 13.09
N PHE A 343 27.16 -17.98 13.29
CA PHE A 343 26.23 -17.45 12.28
C PHE A 343 26.93 -16.80 11.09
N ILE A 344 28.13 -16.22 11.28
CA ILE A 344 28.89 -15.63 10.16
C ILE A 344 29.62 -16.72 9.35
N ALA A 345 30.04 -17.81 10.00
CA ALA A 345 30.74 -18.92 9.33
C ALA A 345 29.81 -19.84 8.51
N LEU A 346 28.50 -19.87 8.79
CA LEU A 346 27.54 -20.70 8.04
C LEU A 346 27.21 -20.15 6.64
N VAL A 347 27.41 -18.85 6.41
CA VAL A 347 27.03 -18.17 5.16
C VAL A 347 27.97 -18.55 4.00
N ASP A 348 29.21 -18.94 4.28
CA ASP A 348 30.21 -19.28 3.26
C ASP A 348 30.19 -20.76 2.81
N SER A 349 29.29 -21.60 3.33
CA SER A 349 29.41 -23.08 3.21
C SER A 349 28.36 -23.81 2.36
N PHE A 350 27.53 -23.11 1.57
CA PHE A 350 26.62 -23.79 0.63
C PHE A 350 27.28 -23.93 -0.75
N PRO A 351 27.71 -25.14 -1.16
CA PRO A 351 28.19 -25.35 -2.52
C PRO A 351 27.02 -25.20 -3.50
N ILE A 352 27.03 -24.10 -4.25
CA ILE A 352 26.15 -23.91 -5.40
C ILE A 352 26.59 -24.94 -6.43
N THR A 353 25.83 -26.03 -6.54
CA THR A 353 26.05 -27.07 -7.54
C THR A 353 25.90 -26.42 -8.93
N GLU A 354 26.99 -26.33 -9.69
CA GLU A 354 26.99 -25.78 -11.05
C GLU A 354 26.11 -26.65 -11.95
N LEU A 355 24.85 -26.24 -12.13
CA LEU A 355 23.95 -26.81 -13.14
C LEU A 355 24.36 -26.32 -14.55
N PRO A 356 24.11 -27.12 -15.60
CA PRO A 356 24.50 -26.80 -16.98
C PRO A 356 23.97 -25.45 -17.46
N ASP A 357 24.79 -24.74 -18.25
CA ASP A 357 24.59 -23.39 -18.83
C ASP A 357 23.32 -23.25 -19.70
N VAL A 358 22.14 -23.26 -19.09
CA VAL A 358 20.92 -22.77 -19.72
C VAL A 358 20.90 -21.24 -19.56
N PRO A 359 20.72 -20.44 -20.63
CA PRO A 359 20.66 -18.99 -20.51
C PRO A 359 19.49 -18.60 -19.60
N VAL A 360 19.81 -18.21 -18.37
CA VAL A 360 18.83 -17.78 -17.37
C VAL A 360 18.24 -16.45 -17.85
N VAL A 361 16.98 -16.48 -18.28
CA VAL A 361 16.24 -15.26 -18.61
C VAL A 361 16.13 -14.43 -17.33
N ARG A 362 16.71 -13.24 -17.33
CA ARG A 362 16.70 -12.33 -16.19
C ARG A 362 15.47 -11.42 -16.27
N HIS A 363 14.64 -11.44 -15.24
CA HIS A 363 13.48 -10.57 -15.11
C HIS A 363 13.74 -9.48 -14.05
N PHE A 364 13.04 -8.35 -14.11
CA PHE A 364 13.16 -7.24 -13.17
C PHE A 364 14.61 -6.77 -12.94
N THR A 365 15.32 -6.44 -14.01
CA THR A 365 16.76 -6.15 -13.97
C THR A 365 17.13 -4.81 -13.35
N VAL A 366 16.20 -3.85 -13.32
CA VAL A 366 16.43 -2.47 -12.79
C VAL A 366 15.54 -2.13 -11.59
N LEU A 367 14.90 -3.15 -11.00
CA LEU A 367 13.94 -2.97 -9.91
C LEU A 367 14.64 -2.46 -8.64
N LYS A 368 14.11 -1.40 -8.04
CA LYS A 368 14.61 -0.78 -6.79
C LYS A 368 13.64 -0.95 -5.63
N LYS A 369 12.34 -1.12 -5.92
CA LYS A 369 11.29 -1.28 -4.91
C LYS A 369 10.38 -2.44 -5.29
N LEU A 370 10.21 -3.39 -4.37
CA LEU A 370 9.36 -4.57 -4.52
C LEU A 370 8.41 -4.69 -3.33
N HIS A 371 7.13 -4.44 -3.55
CA HIS A 371 6.10 -4.55 -2.52
C HIS A 371 5.08 -5.62 -2.93
N VAL A 372 4.92 -6.67 -2.13
CA VAL A 372 4.07 -7.82 -2.45
C VAL A 372 3.19 -8.16 -1.26
N ILE A 373 1.88 -8.24 -1.50
CA ILE A 373 0.90 -8.81 -0.58
C ILE A 373 0.29 -10.02 -1.27
N GLY A 374 0.50 -11.24 -0.77
CA GLY A 374 -0.02 -12.43 -1.45
C GLY A 374 0.31 -13.74 -0.74
N CYS A 375 0.02 -14.86 -1.40
CA CYS A 375 0.35 -16.18 -0.87
C CYS A 375 1.86 -16.46 -0.91
N LEU A 376 2.31 -17.47 -0.16
CA LEU A 376 3.71 -17.84 -0.06
C LEU A 376 4.36 -18.15 -1.43
N ALA A 377 3.68 -18.96 -2.26
CA ALA A 377 4.21 -19.34 -3.57
C ALA A 377 4.47 -18.13 -4.49
N LEU A 378 3.61 -17.10 -4.44
CA LEU A 378 3.82 -15.86 -5.17
C LEU A 378 5.08 -15.13 -4.70
N ILE A 379 5.27 -15.06 -3.38
CA ILE A 379 6.41 -14.36 -2.77
C ILE A 379 7.71 -15.08 -3.13
N GLU A 380 7.75 -16.41 -3.03
CA GLU A 380 8.90 -17.23 -3.41
C GLU A 380 9.26 -17.06 -4.88
N ASP A 381 8.27 -17.17 -5.78
CA ASP A 381 8.49 -17.01 -7.23
C ASP A 381 8.99 -15.60 -7.57
N LEU A 382 8.43 -14.55 -6.97
CA LEU A 382 8.90 -13.17 -7.22
C LEU A 382 10.33 -12.95 -6.73
N ILE A 383 10.69 -13.45 -5.55
CA ILE A 383 12.07 -13.37 -5.05
C ILE A 383 13.03 -14.11 -6.00
N GLY A 384 12.62 -15.26 -6.52
CA GLY A 384 13.36 -16.01 -7.53
C GLY A 384 13.53 -15.27 -8.85
N LEU A 385 12.46 -14.66 -9.36
CA LEU A 385 12.43 -13.97 -10.66
C LEU A 385 13.22 -12.66 -10.69
N VAL A 386 13.29 -11.93 -9.57
CA VAL A 386 13.92 -10.60 -9.57
C VAL A 386 15.43 -10.70 -9.71
N ALA A 387 15.97 -10.29 -10.86
CA ALA A 387 17.39 -10.31 -11.15
C ALA A 387 18.13 -9.03 -10.72
N SER A 388 17.41 -7.97 -10.33
CA SER A 388 18.02 -6.75 -9.80
C SER A 388 18.80 -7.03 -8.51
N GLU A 389 19.99 -6.43 -8.42
CA GLU A 389 20.84 -6.42 -7.23
C GLU A 389 20.60 -5.16 -6.38
N ASP A 390 19.87 -4.16 -6.91
CA ASP A 390 19.72 -2.82 -6.35
C ASP A 390 18.38 -2.59 -5.60
N ILE A 391 17.79 -3.64 -5.03
CA ILE A 391 16.55 -3.51 -4.26
C ILE A 391 16.83 -2.75 -2.95
N MET A 392 16.26 -1.55 -2.85
CA MET A 392 16.41 -0.67 -1.69
C MET A 392 15.22 -0.76 -0.73
N ASP A 393 14.02 -1.05 -1.24
CA ASP A 393 12.78 -1.06 -0.45
C ASP A 393 11.99 -2.35 -0.75
N LEU A 394 11.88 -3.20 0.26
CA LEU A 394 11.26 -4.51 0.18
C LEU A 394 10.08 -4.59 1.16
N ALA A 395 8.89 -4.88 0.66
CA ALA A 395 7.73 -5.17 1.50
C ALA A 395 7.15 -6.54 1.13
N LEU A 396 7.11 -7.46 2.09
CA LEU A 396 6.58 -8.81 1.92
C LEU A 396 5.48 -9.05 2.94
N THR A 397 4.23 -9.14 2.49
CA THR A 397 3.07 -9.41 3.35
C THR A 397 2.44 -10.74 2.99
N LEU A 398 2.56 -11.71 3.90
CA LEU A 398 1.96 -13.03 3.73
C LEU A 398 0.45 -12.95 3.94
N VAL A 399 -0.32 -13.31 2.93
CA VAL A 399 -1.77 -13.50 3.05
C VAL A 399 -2.00 -14.91 3.54
N TRP A 400 -2.57 -14.98 4.73
CA TRP A 400 -2.74 -16.22 5.45
C TRP A 400 -4.13 -16.80 5.22
N SER A 401 -4.20 -17.81 4.36
CA SER A 401 -5.41 -18.62 4.15
C SER A 401 -5.23 -19.98 4.83
N PRO A 402 -5.65 -20.15 6.10
CA PRO A 402 -5.47 -21.42 6.79
C PRO A 402 -6.23 -22.52 6.02
N PRO A 403 -5.61 -23.68 5.78
CA PRO A 403 -6.28 -24.77 5.08
C PRO A 403 -7.55 -25.14 5.86
N LYS A 404 -8.70 -25.21 5.18
CA LYS A 404 -9.96 -25.65 5.79
C LYS A 404 -9.75 -27.04 6.40
N PRO A 405 -9.65 -27.18 7.74
CA PRO A 405 -9.14 -28.40 8.33
C PRO A 405 -10.18 -29.51 8.17
N LYS A 406 -9.84 -30.57 7.42
CA LYS A 406 -10.62 -31.82 7.44
C LYS A 406 -10.45 -32.58 8.76
N ARG A 407 -9.35 -32.32 9.50
CA ARG A 407 -9.03 -32.91 10.82
C ARG A 407 -8.27 -31.89 11.69
N LYS A 408 -8.60 -31.79 12.99
CA LYS A 408 -8.08 -30.76 13.91
C LYS A 408 -6.55 -30.76 14.06
N ASN A 409 -5.90 -31.93 14.11
CA ASN A 409 -4.46 -32.02 14.40
C ASN A 409 -3.55 -31.73 13.18
N ALA A 410 -4.07 -31.79 11.96
CA ALA A 410 -3.27 -31.53 10.76
C ALA A 410 -3.05 -30.03 10.51
N ALA A 411 -3.88 -29.17 11.10
CA ALA A 411 -3.82 -27.73 10.86
C ALA A 411 -2.54 -27.11 11.41
N SER A 412 -2.17 -27.40 12.67
CA SER A 412 -1.02 -26.76 13.33
C SER A 412 0.31 -27.06 12.64
N VAL A 413 0.50 -28.29 12.15
CA VAL A 413 1.74 -28.69 11.45
C VAL A 413 1.86 -27.95 10.12
N VAL A 414 0.78 -27.88 9.33
CA VAL A 414 0.80 -27.14 8.06
C VAL A 414 1.06 -25.66 8.28
N GLN A 415 0.52 -25.07 9.35
CA GLN A 415 0.77 -23.68 9.71
C GLN A 415 2.25 -23.42 10.01
N LEU A 416 2.89 -24.25 10.84
CA LEU A 416 4.32 -24.10 11.14
C LEU A 416 5.18 -24.17 9.88
N ASN A 417 4.90 -25.12 8.99
CA ASN A 417 5.64 -25.25 7.73
C ASN A 417 5.51 -23.99 6.85
N VAL A 418 4.32 -23.39 6.73
CA VAL A 418 4.14 -22.15 5.94
C VAL A 418 4.92 -20.98 6.55
N ILE A 419 4.97 -20.88 7.89
CA ILE A 419 5.72 -19.82 8.59
C ILE A 419 7.23 -20.02 8.38
N GLU A 420 7.72 -21.25 8.50
CA GLU A 420 9.13 -21.59 8.27
C GLU A 420 9.54 -21.35 6.81
N SER A 421 8.69 -21.72 5.84
CA SER A 421 8.92 -21.42 4.43
C SER A 421 8.89 -19.91 4.16
N PHE A 422 7.95 -19.18 4.74
CA PHE A 422 7.94 -17.72 4.61
C PHE A 422 9.19 -17.08 5.20
N ALA A 423 9.66 -17.53 6.36
CA ALA A 423 10.90 -17.05 6.95
C ALA A 423 12.12 -17.37 6.09
N THR A 424 12.16 -18.58 5.50
CA THR A 424 13.17 -18.97 4.50
C THR A 424 13.16 -18.03 3.29
N ALA A 425 11.97 -17.66 2.79
CA ALA A 425 11.84 -16.72 1.68
C ALA A 425 12.36 -15.32 2.05
N VAL A 426 12.03 -14.82 3.25
CA VAL A 426 12.54 -13.54 3.77
C VAL A 426 14.07 -13.59 3.94
N GLU A 427 14.62 -14.72 4.41
CA GLU A 427 16.07 -14.93 4.54
C GLU A 427 16.76 -14.90 3.18
N LEU A 428 16.21 -15.60 2.19
CA LEU A 428 16.72 -15.60 0.82
C LEU A 428 16.72 -14.19 0.23
N ALA A 429 15.62 -13.44 0.38
CA ALA A 429 15.52 -12.05 -0.06
C ALA A 429 16.56 -11.15 0.62
N HIS A 430 16.73 -11.29 1.93
CA HIS A 430 17.72 -10.57 2.70
C HIS A 430 19.15 -10.88 2.24
N GLN A 431 19.50 -12.16 2.04
CA GLN A 431 20.82 -12.55 1.55
C GLN A 431 21.08 -11.99 0.14
N LYS A 432 20.07 -12.03 -0.73
CA LYS A 432 20.15 -11.56 -2.12
C LYS A 432 20.38 -10.04 -2.23
N TRP A 433 19.81 -9.26 -1.32
CA TRP A 433 19.86 -7.79 -1.36
C TRP A 433 20.53 -7.16 -0.13
N PHE A 434 21.37 -7.93 0.55
CA PHE A 434 22.02 -7.54 1.81
C PHE A 434 22.76 -6.19 1.73
N GLU A 435 23.41 -5.89 0.62
CA GLU A 435 24.19 -4.65 0.49
C GLU A 435 23.32 -3.42 0.15
N THR A 436 22.12 -3.62 -0.37
CA THR A 436 21.31 -2.54 -0.97
C THR A 436 20.03 -2.20 -0.20
N LEU A 437 19.55 -3.11 0.65
CA LEU A 437 18.32 -2.92 1.44
C LEU A 437 18.40 -1.77 2.45
N LYS A 438 17.53 -0.77 2.27
CA LYS A 438 17.35 0.39 3.14
C LYS A 438 16.02 0.35 3.90
N GLY A 439 14.98 -0.23 3.32
CA GLY A 439 13.67 -0.39 3.94
C GLY A 439 13.18 -1.83 3.81
N VAL A 440 12.71 -2.40 4.92
CA VAL A 440 12.11 -3.72 4.97
C VAL A 440 10.79 -3.67 5.74
N LEU A 441 9.71 -4.12 5.12
CA LEU A 441 8.40 -4.34 5.75
C LEU A 441 8.04 -5.82 5.66
N ILE A 442 7.81 -6.46 6.80
CA ILE A 442 7.36 -7.84 6.90
C ILE A 442 5.96 -7.87 7.50
N GLY A 443 4.97 -8.16 6.66
CA GLY A 443 3.57 -8.14 7.03
C GLY A 443 2.94 -9.53 7.08
N ARG A 444 1.80 -9.62 7.76
CA ARG A 444 0.85 -10.72 7.63
C ARG A 444 -0.56 -10.16 7.59
N LYS A 445 -1.36 -10.60 6.62
CA LYS A 445 -2.78 -10.23 6.47
C LYS A 445 -3.63 -11.48 6.68
N GLU A 446 -4.63 -11.39 7.55
CA GLU A 446 -5.61 -12.45 7.74
C GLU A 446 -6.81 -12.27 6.81
N ASP A 447 -7.23 -13.36 6.17
CA ASP A 447 -8.40 -13.38 5.29
C ASP A 447 -9.70 -13.47 6.11
N GLY A 448 -10.06 -12.37 6.77
CA GLY A 448 -11.39 -11.95 7.27
C GLY A 448 -12.26 -12.88 8.13
N LEU A 449 -11.90 -14.15 8.37
CA LEU A 449 -12.89 -15.19 8.68
C LEU A 449 -12.86 -15.77 10.10
N SER A 450 -11.95 -15.37 10.99
CA SER A 450 -12.03 -15.85 12.38
C SER A 450 -11.22 -15.04 13.39
N PRO A 451 -11.87 -14.34 14.34
CA PRO A 451 -11.19 -13.56 15.38
C PRO A 451 -10.47 -14.40 16.46
N ASN A 452 -10.53 -15.73 16.39
CA ASN A 452 -10.04 -16.64 17.44
C ASN A 452 -8.76 -17.41 17.07
N ILE A 453 -8.12 -17.12 15.94
CA ILE A 453 -6.86 -17.79 15.60
C ILE A 453 -5.71 -17.07 16.31
N THR A 454 -4.92 -17.82 17.07
CA THR A 454 -3.68 -17.32 17.65
C THR A 454 -2.76 -16.84 16.54
N THR A 455 -2.37 -15.58 16.59
CA THR A 455 -1.42 -14.98 15.66
C THR A 455 -0.08 -15.73 15.76
N PRO A 456 0.46 -16.27 14.65
CA PRO A 456 1.72 -16.98 14.65
C PRO A 456 2.88 -16.04 14.96
N ALA A 457 3.94 -16.61 15.50
CA ALA A 457 5.16 -15.88 15.78
C ALA A 457 6.07 -15.83 14.56
N PHE A 458 6.58 -14.64 14.26
CA PHE A 458 7.66 -14.48 13.32
C PHE A 458 8.96 -15.03 13.94
N PRO A 459 9.76 -15.83 13.19
CA PRO A 459 10.97 -16.42 13.73
C PRO A 459 11.96 -15.39 14.28
N ALA A 460 12.34 -15.55 15.55
CA ALA A 460 13.19 -14.60 16.25
C ALA A 460 14.58 -14.45 15.61
N ALA A 461 15.14 -15.55 15.11
CA ALA A 461 16.43 -15.54 14.40
C ALA A 461 16.39 -14.62 13.18
N MET A 462 15.32 -14.69 12.37
CA MET A 462 15.18 -13.86 11.19
C MET A 462 14.96 -12.38 11.55
N PHE A 463 14.17 -12.10 12.59
CA PHE A 463 14.02 -10.75 13.12
C PHE A 463 15.36 -10.16 13.59
N GLU A 464 16.19 -10.94 14.29
CA GLU A 464 17.52 -10.51 14.73
C GLU A 464 18.45 -10.22 13.56
N VAL A 465 18.41 -11.03 12.50
CA VAL A 465 19.18 -10.79 11.27
C VAL A 465 18.79 -9.45 10.64
N LEU A 466 17.49 -9.19 10.44
CA LEU A 466 17.01 -7.93 9.86
C LEU A 466 17.32 -6.73 10.74
N LEU A 467 17.18 -6.87 12.05
CA LEU A 467 17.40 -5.79 13.01
C LEU A 467 18.86 -5.35 13.10
N LEU A 468 19.80 -6.28 12.87
CA LEU A 468 21.24 -6.04 12.90
C LEU A 468 21.80 -5.69 11.52
N HIS A 469 20.93 -5.47 10.54
CA HIS A 469 21.31 -5.10 9.17
C HIS A 469 21.92 -3.70 9.11
N HIS A 470 23.09 -3.59 8.48
CA HIS A 470 23.94 -2.42 8.62
C HIS A 470 23.56 -1.23 7.71
N THR A 471 22.89 -1.49 6.59
CA THR A 471 22.37 -0.47 5.66
C THR A 471 20.90 -0.11 5.91
N LEU A 472 20.22 -0.85 6.80
CA LEU A 472 18.79 -0.69 7.03
C LEU A 472 18.48 0.60 7.80
N LYS A 473 17.55 1.38 7.25
CA LYS A 473 17.02 2.61 7.83
C LYS A 473 15.59 2.45 8.34
N CYS A 474 14.78 1.61 7.69
CA CYS A 474 13.41 1.35 8.08
C CYS A 474 13.19 -0.16 8.25
N LEU A 475 12.69 -0.57 9.42
CA LEU A 475 12.22 -1.92 9.67
C LEU A 475 10.79 -1.85 10.21
N GLU A 476 9.84 -2.45 9.50
CA GLU A 476 8.45 -2.58 9.94
C GLU A 476 8.03 -4.06 9.96
N VAL A 477 7.41 -4.48 11.06
CA VAL A 477 6.81 -5.81 11.18
C VAL A 477 5.36 -5.64 11.62
N THR A 478 4.42 -6.21 10.87
CA THR A 478 2.96 -6.07 11.11
C THR A 478 2.22 -7.40 10.98
N GLY A 479 1.16 -7.59 11.79
CA GLY A 479 0.33 -8.81 11.73
C GLY A 479 0.99 -10.10 12.24
N TRP A 480 2.20 -9.98 12.80
CA TRP A 480 2.98 -11.06 13.39
C TRP A 480 3.12 -10.86 14.89
N THR A 481 3.17 -11.95 15.66
CA THR A 481 3.71 -11.88 17.02
C THR A 481 5.23 -12.03 16.95
N LEU A 482 5.96 -11.50 17.92
CA LEU A 482 7.39 -11.82 18.04
C LEU A 482 7.57 -12.60 19.33
N ASN A 483 8.32 -13.69 19.25
CA ASN A 483 8.56 -14.55 20.41
C ASN A 483 9.15 -13.74 21.58
N SER A 484 8.69 -14.05 22.80
CA SER A 484 8.97 -13.30 24.03
C SER A 484 10.45 -13.27 24.47
N SER A 485 11.35 -13.94 23.74
CA SER A 485 12.81 -13.88 23.94
C SER A 485 13.44 -12.52 23.60
N SER A 486 12.62 -11.50 23.34
CA SER A 486 12.99 -10.09 23.14
C SER A 486 14.09 -9.53 24.07
N SER A 487 14.29 -10.10 25.27
CA SER A 487 15.41 -9.76 26.14
C SER A 487 16.77 -10.00 25.49
N ASN A 488 16.92 -11.11 24.76
CA ASN A 488 18.16 -11.46 24.09
C ASN A 488 18.36 -10.55 22.87
N THR A 489 17.32 -10.34 22.07
CA THR A 489 17.35 -9.46 20.90
C THR A 489 17.76 -8.02 21.27
N LEU A 490 17.28 -7.50 22.40
CA LEU A 490 17.69 -6.18 22.91
C LEU A 490 19.14 -6.16 23.42
N GLN A 491 19.64 -7.26 23.98
CA GLN A 491 21.05 -7.38 24.35
C GLN A 491 21.95 -7.42 23.11
N LEU A 492 21.51 -8.11 22.06
CA LEU A 492 22.16 -8.12 20.75
C LEU A 492 22.21 -6.72 20.12
N LEU A 493 21.10 -5.99 20.17
CA LEU A 493 21.03 -4.58 19.77
C LEU A 493 22.05 -3.72 20.52
N ALA A 494 22.11 -3.87 21.84
CA ALA A 494 23.04 -3.12 22.68
C ALA A 494 24.51 -3.42 22.33
N ALA A 495 24.80 -4.66 21.94
CA ALA A 495 26.15 -5.13 21.62
C ALA A 495 26.66 -4.65 20.25
N LYS A 496 25.77 -4.48 19.26
CA LYS A 496 26.13 -4.07 17.88
C LYS A 496 25.94 -2.57 17.58
N ALA A 497 25.56 -1.78 18.57
CA ALA A 497 25.37 -0.34 18.43
C ALA A 497 26.65 0.40 17.94
N PRO A 498 26.52 1.53 17.21
CA PRO A 498 25.29 2.21 16.82
C PRO A 498 24.73 1.75 15.46
N LEU A 499 23.42 1.60 15.39
CA LEU A 499 22.69 1.32 14.15
C LEU A 499 22.20 2.62 13.49
N LYS A 500 22.11 2.61 12.16
CA LYS A 500 21.61 3.75 11.32
C LYS A 500 20.10 3.71 11.12
N LEU A 501 19.38 3.08 12.04
CA LEU A 501 17.94 2.88 11.93
C LEU A 501 17.20 4.18 12.25
N GLU A 502 16.39 4.66 11.31
CA GLU A 502 15.58 5.88 11.39
C GLU A 502 14.13 5.54 11.79
N SER A 503 13.62 4.38 11.40
CA SER A 503 12.28 3.90 11.73
C SER A 503 12.29 2.44 12.17
N LEU A 504 11.74 2.17 13.35
CA LEU A 504 11.56 0.82 13.89
C LEU A 504 10.11 0.62 14.29
N HIS A 505 9.36 -0.12 13.49
CA HIS A 505 7.94 -0.35 13.74
C HIS A 505 7.68 -1.81 14.06
N LEU A 506 7.31 -2.06 15.32
CA LEU A 506 7.02 -3.40 15.82
C LEU A 506 5.51 -3.59 15.99
N PRO A 507 5.03 -4.84 15.96
CA PRO A 507 3.63 -5.15 16.16
C PRO A 507 3.12 -4.65 17.51
N ILE A 508 1.90 -4.09 17.50
CA ILE A 508 1.14 -3.72 18.69
C ILE A 508 -0.09 -4.64 18.70
N ASP A 509 0.11 -5.87 19.12
CA ASP A 509 -0.97 -6.78 19.47
C ASP A 509 -0.73 -7.33 20.88
N ASP A 510 -1.75 -7.95 21.49
CA ASP A 510 -1.65 -8.45 22.87
C ASP A 510 -0.65 -9.59 23.05
N THR A 511 -0.31 -10.24 21.95
CA THR A 511 0.63 -11.37 21.85
C THR A 511 2.06 -10.93 21.53
N SER A 512 2.27 -9.67 21.18
CA SER A 512 3.55 -9.09 20.77
C SER A 512 4.54 -9.06 21.93
N PRO A 513 5.86 -9.05 21.63
CA PRO A 513 6.85 -8.88 22.68
C PRO A 513 6.62 -7.54 23.33
N ARG A 514 6.53 -7.56 24.65
CA ARG A 514 6.23 -6.35 25.40
C ARG A 514 7.52 -5.75 25.94
N PHE A 515 7.82 -4.54 25.49
CA PHE A 515 9.01 -3.81 25.89
C PHE A 515 8.84 -3.23 27.28
N SER A 516 9.91 -3.28 28.06
CA SER A 516 10.00 -2.52 29.31
C SER A 516 10.42 -1.08 29.02
N LEU A 517 10.11 -0.15 29.90
CA LEU A 517 10.63 1.22 29.78
C LEU A 517 12.18 1.25 29.82
N THR A 518 12.79 0.31 30.56
CA THR A 518 14.24 0.10 30.52
C THR A 518 14.74 -0.35 29.14
N SER A 519 13.96 -1.15 28.41
CA SER A 519 14.27 -1.55 27.03
C SER A 519 14.29 -0.37 26.07
N LEU A 520 13.37 0.61 26.25
CA LEU A 520 13.36 1.82 25.42
C LEU A 520 14.66 2.60 25.54
N ARG A 521 15.25 2.65 26.75
CA ARG A 521 16.57 3.26 26.94
C ARG A 521 17.68 2.52 26.19
N THR A 522 17.61 1.19 26.15
CA THR A 522 18.56 0.39 25.38
C THR A 522 18.43 0.67 23.88
N ILE A 523 17.19 0.71 23.36
CA ILE A 523 16.90 1.06 21.97
C ILE A 523 17.42 2.47 21.65
N ALA A 524 17.14 3.45 22.51
CA ALA A 524 17.58 4.83 22.32
C ALA A 524 19.12 4.96 22.23
N LYS A 525 19.85 4.14 23.00
CA LYS A 525 21.31 4.10 22.93
C LYS A 525 21.82 3.38 21.69
N ALA A 526 21.13 2.31 21.28
CA ALA A 526 21.53 1.50 20.14
C ALA A 526 21.25 2.18 18.80
N CYS A 527 20.15 2.95 18.71
CA CYS A 527 19.67 3.60 17.50
C CYS A 527 19.54 5.13 17.70
N PRO A 528 20.64 5.88 17.85
CA PRO A 528 20.58 7.31 18.18
C PRO A 528 19.92 8.18 17.08
N GLN A 529 19.84 7.67 15.85
CA GLN A 529 19.22 8.33 14.69
C GLN A 529 17.73 8.00 14.54
N LEU A 530 17.14 7.23 15.46
CA LEU A 530 15.76 6.79 15.36
C LEU A 530 14.80 7.98 15.50
N VAL A 531 14.00 8.21 14.46
CA VAL A 531 13.00 9.28 14.32
C VAL A 531 11.60 8.78 14.68
N SER A 532 11.29 7.53 14.31
CA SER A 532 9.99 6.91 14.58
C SER A 532 10.15 5.54 15.25
N LEU A 533 9.39 5.32 16.33
CA LEU A 533 9.36 4.05 17.05
C LEU A 533 7.91 3.61 17.25
N ARG A 534 7.56 2.40 16.78
CA ARG A 534 6.31 1.72 17.14
C ARG A 534 6.61 0.49 17.99
N CYS A 535 6.02 0.37 19.19
CA CYS A 535 6.22 -0.80 20.05
C CYS A 535 5.13 -0.95 21.13
N ASN A 536 4.92 -2.19 21.59
CA ASN A 536 4.02 -2.47 22.72
C ASN A 536 4.78 -2.47 24.07
N ILE A 537 4.25 -1.81 25.10
CA ILE A 537 4.85 -1.69 26.43
C ILE A 537 4.21 -2.66 27.43
N LYS A 538 5.03 -3.44 28.15
CA LYS A 538 4.57 -4.53 29.04
C LYS A 538 3.74 -4.06 30.21
N HIS A 539 4.29 -3.10 30.93
CA HIS A 539 3.71 -2.55 32.15
C HIS A 539 4.32 -1.16 32.37
N LEU A 540 3.54 -0.26 32.95
CA LEU A 540 4.03 1.04 33.40
C LEU A 540 4.54 1.00 34.86
N SER A 541 4.58 -0.20 35.45
CA SER A 541 4.95 -0.39 36.86
C SER A 541 6.44 -0.36 37.14
N ASN A 542 7.33 -0.39 36.14
CA ASN A 542 8.80 -0.42 36.29
C ASN A 542 9.49 0.78 35.60
N VAL A 543 9.02 1.99 35.88
CA VAL A 543 9.68 3.25 35.52
C VAL A 543 10.93 3.45 36.37
N PRO A 544 12.10 3.75 35.77
CA PRO A 544 13.29 4.20 36.49
C PRO A 544 13.00 5.43 37.34
N GLU A 545 13.53 5.47 38.57
CA GLU A 545 13.33 6.60 39.46
C GLU A 545 14.32 7.73 39.16
N TYR A 546 13.80 8.96 39.10
CA TYR A 546 14.59 10.18 38.96
C TYR A 546 14.41 11.03 40.22
N PRO A 547 15.49 11.57 40.82
CA PRO A 547 15.38 12.40 42.01
C PRO A 547 14.43 13.57 41.76
N SER A 548 13.44 13.81 42.64
CA SER A 548 12.40 14.82 42.43
C SER A 548 12.91 16.26 42.36
N ARG A 549 14.15 16.51 42.82
CA ARG A 549 14.73 17.85 42.95
C ARG A 549 16.03 18.05 42.19
N MET A 550 16.41 17.10 41.34
CA MET A 550 17.64 17.23 40.54
C MET A 550 17.33 17.09 39.05
N PRO A 551 18.01 17.86 38.18
CA PRO A 551 17.97 17.63 36.76
C PRO A 551 18.44 16.20 36.47
N ALA A 552 17.82 15.54 35.50
CA ALA A 552 18.28 14.24 35.07
C ALA A 552 19.69 14.39 34.48
N THR A 553 20.71 13.82 35.11
CA THR A 553 22.10 13.90 34.63
C THR A 553 22.34 13.07 33.37
N ASN A 554 21.36 12.27 32.96
CA ASN A 554 21.46 11.30 31.87
C ASN A 554 20.43 11.56 30.76
N VAL A 555 20.16 12.82 30.42
CA VAL A 555 19.33 13.14 29.24
C VAL A 555 20.07 12.66 28.00
N LEU A 556 19.39 11.84 27.19
CA LEU A 556 19.93 11.40 25.92
C LEU A 556 19.59 12.45 24.86
N ALA A 557 20.58 12.91 24.12
CA ALA A 557 20.37 13.74 22.94
C ALA A 557 19.88 12.85 21.79
N HIS A 558 18.60 12.51 21.81
CA HIS A 558 17.99 11.56 20.87
C HIS A 558 17.02 12.27 19.89
N GLY A 559 17.03 11.85 18.63
CA GLY A 559 16.22 12.44 17.55
C GLY A 559 14.80 11.86 17.38
N LEU A 560 14.24 11.20 18.39
CA LEU A 560 12.93 10.54 18.24
C LEU A 560 11.84 11.61 18.24
N GLU A 561 11.02 11.64 17.19
CA GLU A 561 9.92 12.58 17.02
C GLU A 561 8.55 11.95 17.21
N VAL A 562 8.38 10.69 16.79
CA VAL A 562 7.10 9.97 16.87
C VAL A 562 7.26 8.67 17.65
N LEU A 563 6.43 8.52 18.68
CA LEU A 563 6.33 7.30 19.49
C LEU A 563 4.93 6.73 19.36
N SER A 564 4.79 5.62 18.64
CA SER A 564 3.54 4.90 18.42
C SER A 564 3.46 3.72 19.40
N VAL A 565 2.60 3.81 20.40
CA VAL A 565 2.67 2.93 21.58
C VAL A 565 1.31 2.47 22.05
N GLY A 566 1.33 1.32 22.71
CA GLY A 566 0.19 0.72 23.39
C GLY A 566 0.66 -0.10 24.59
N ASN A 567 -0.28 -0.51 25.45
CA ASN A 567 -0.07 -1.52 26.49
C ASN A 567 -1.36 -2.32 26.66
N SER A 568 -1.27 -3.55 27.17
CA SER A 568 -2.46 -4.40 27.37
C SER A 568 -3.23 -4.10 28.67
N SER A 569 -2.65 -3.37 29.62
CA SER A 569 -3.28 -3.13 30.93
C SER A 569 -3.02 -1.70 31.43
N PRO A 570 -4.06 -0.91 31.71
CA PRO A 570 -3.90 0.46 32.18
C PRO A 570 -3.28 0.48 33.58
N HIS A 571 -2.45 1.48 33.86
CA HIS A 571 -1.97 1.73 35.21
C HIS A 571 -2.89 2.69 35.98
N PRO A 572 -3.36 2.35 37.21
CA PRO A 572 -4.34 3.17 37.92
C PRO A 572 -3.77 4.43 38.59
N ASP A 573 -2.48 4.44 38.92
CA ASP A 573 -1.86 5.56 39.65
C ASP A 573 -1.40 6.70 38.70
N PRO A 574 -1.99 7.91 38.79
CA PRO A 574 -1.59 9.07 37.98
C PRO A 574 -0.15 9.54 38.26
N GLN A 575 0.37 9.36 39.48
CA GLN A 575 1.75 9.71 39.80
C GLN A 575 2.73 8.83 39.03
N ARG A 576 2.37 7.57 38.79
CA ARG A 576 3.15 6.68 37.93
C ARG A 576 3.17 7.19 36.49
N LEU A 577 2.05 7.63 35.95
CA LEU A 577 1.97 8.17 34.58
C LEU A 577 2.85 9.40 34.41
N LEU A 578 2.89 10.28 35.41
CA LEU A 578 3.82 11.42 35.43
C LEU A 578 5.29 10.97 35.45
N ARG A 579 5.62 9.92 36.20
CA ARG A 579 6.99 9.34 36.18
C ARG A 579 7.33 8.77 34.79
N VAL A 580 6.38 8.11 34.12
CA VAL A 580 6.55 7.62 32.73
C VAL A 580 6.83 8.81 31.80
N ALA A 581 6.01 9.85 31.85
CA ALA A 581 6.19 11.05 31.03
C ALA A 581 7.56 11.71 31.26
N ARG A 582 7.97 11.87 32.53
CA ARG A 582 9.31 12.38 32.87
C ARG A 582 10.42 11.49 32.33
N HIS A 583 10.25 10.16 32.41
CA HIS A 583 11.22 9.21 31.87
C HIS A 583 11.34 9.32 30.35
N LEU A 584 10.21 9.38 29.63
CA LEU A 584 10.19 9.54 28.17
C LEU A 584 10.84 10.85 27.74
N ARG A 585 10.56 11.96 28.42
CA ARG A 585 11.21 13.26 28.14
C ARG A 585 12.72 13.22 28.34
N VAL A 586 13.22 12.43 29.29
CA VAL A 586 14.67 12.25 29.51
C VAL A 586 15.31 11.40 28.39
N LEU A 587 14.60 10.40 27.88
CA LEU A 587 15.08 9.56 26.77
C LEU A 587 14.97 10.26 25.41
N PHE A 588 13.88 10.97 25.19
CA PHE A 588 13.45 11.50 23.89
C PHE A 588 13.05 12.97 24.07
N PRO A 589 14.01 13.88 24.26
CA PRO A 589 13.70 15.30 24.50
C PRO A 589 12.97 15.96 23.32
N ASN A 590 13.15 15.43 22.10
CA ASN A 590 12.55 15.95 20.87
C ASN A 590 11.23 15.25 20.47
N LEU A 591 10.62 14.46 21.36
CA LEU A 591 9.38 13.76 21.07
C LEU A 591 8.24 14.76 20.82
N LYS A 592 7.68 14.75 19.61
CA LYS A 592 6.61 15.68 19.18
C LYS A 592 5.23 15.05 19.28
N LYS A 593 5.13 13.75 18.98
CA LYS A 593 3.84 13.06 18.86
C LYS A 593 3.89 11.69 19.54
N ILE A 594 2.89 11.42 20.37
CA ILE A 594 2.57 10.05 20.82
C ILE A 594 1.34 9.59 20.06
N GLU A 595 1.50 8.54 19.26
CA GLU A 595 0.40 7.89 18.54
C GLU A 595 -0.10 6.70 19.35
N THR A 596 -1.42 6.56 19.39
CA THR A 596 -2.12 5.56 20.19
C THR A 596 -2.93 4.63 19.31
N HIS A 597 -3.20 3.42 19.78
CA HIS A 597 -3.91 2.38 19.05
C HIS A 597 -5.15 1.97 19.82
N GLU A 598 -6.27 1.82 19.10
CA GLU A 598 -7.54 1.38 19.68
C GLU A 598 -7.38 0.04 20.42
N GLY A 599 -8.01 -0.09 21.59
CA GLY A 599 -7.90 -1.29 22.42
C GLY A 599 -6.59 -1.41 23.21
N HIS A 600 -5.64 -0.48 23.05
CA HIS A 600 -4.33 -0.54 23.71
C HIS A 600 -4.09 0.61 24.70
N ASN A 601 -5.12 0.96 25.47
CA ASN A 601 -5.13 2.05 26.47
C ASN A 601 -4.76 3.41 25.86
N ASP A 602 -5.37 3.74 24.73
CA ASP A 602 -5.17 4.97 23.98
C ASP A 602 -5.42 6.24 24.80
N GLU A 603 -6.49 6.29 25.61
CA GLU A 603 -6.74 7.46 26.49
C GLU A 603 -5.61 7.70 27.49
N GLN A 604 -5.08 6.61 28.09
CA GLN A 604 -3.95 6.69 29.03
C GLN A 604 -2.69 7.19 28.34
N TRP A 605 -2.38 6.71 27.13
CA TRP A 605 -1.22 7.18 26.37
C TRP A 605 -1.38 8.61 25.87
N LYS A 606 -2.59 9.04 25.50
CA LYS A 606 -2.90 10.43 25.19
C LYS A 606 -2.64 11.33 26.39
N TYR A 607 -3.06 10.91 27.59
CA TYR A 607 -2.76 11.62 28.83
C TYR A 607 -1.25 11.67 29.13
N ILE A 608 -0.51 10.57 28.94
CA ILE A 608 0.95 10.57 29.06
C ILE A 608 1.59 11.54 28.07
N GLY A 609 1.10 11.60 26.82
CA GLY A 609 1.56 12.54 25.80
C GLY A 609 1.44 13.99 26.24
N ASN A 610 0.27 14.39 26.74
CA ASN A 610 0.05 15.73 27.29
C ASN A 610 1.02 16.04 28.46
N LEU A 611 1.29 15.05 29.31
CA LEU A 611 2.26 15.21 30.41
C LEU A 611 3.71 15.33 29.91
N VAL A 612 4.08 14.66 28.81
CA VAL A 612 5.40 14.80 28.19
C VAL A 612 5.57 16.22 27.65
N GLU A 613 4.58 16.72 26.91
CA GLU A 613 4.57 18.09 26.38
C GLU A 613 4.69 19.12 27.50
N LEU A 614 3.91 18.95 28.58
CA LEU A 614 4.02 19.80 29.77
C LEU A 614 5.44 19.78 30.36
N CYS A 615 6.07 18.60 30.46
CA CYS A 615 7.44 18.47 30.96
C CYS A 615 8.48 19.13 30.03
N GLN A 616 8.25 19.12 28.72
CA GLN A 616 9.11 19.78 27.73
C GLN A 616 8.98 21.31 27.84
N ASN A 617 7.76 21.83 27.91
CA ASN A 617 7.49 23.26 28.06
C ASN A 617 8.08 23.82 29.36
N ALA A 618 7.85 23.14 30.49
CA ALA A 618 8.42 23.55 31.77
C ALA A 618 9.96 23.58 31.77
N TYR A 619 10.61 22.72 30.98
CA TYR A 619 12.05 22.76 30.82
C TYR A 619 12.50 23.93 29.94
N LEU A 620 11.81 24.20 28.83
CA LEU A 620 12.09 25.36 27.99
C LEU A 620 12.02 26.65 28.80
N ASP A 621 10.93 26.86 29.55
CA ASP A 621 10.74 28.00 30.44
C ASP A 621 11.88 28.14 31.46
N ALA A 622 12.28 27.02 32.09
CA ALA A 622 13.38 27.01 33.04
C ALA A 622 14.73 27.40 32.38
N THR A 623 15.00 26.90 31.18
CA THR A 623 16.22 27.25 30.45
C THR A 623 16.23 28.69 29.96
N GLU A 624 15.08 29.26 29.61
CA GLU A 624 14.95 30.67 29.26
C GLU A 624 15.18 31.56 30.47
N HIS A 625 14.64 31.20 31.64
CA HIS A 625 14.91 31.90 32.89
C HIS A 625 16.38 31.85 33.30
N GLU A 626 17.05 30.71 33.15
CA GLU A 626 18.48 30.56 33.44
C GLU A 626 19.34 31.40 32.48
N LYS A 627 19.04 31.37 31.18
CA LYS A 627 19.69 32.24 30.18
C LYS A 627 19.49 33.72 30.49
N ALA A 628 18.27 34.12 30.88
CA ALA A 628 17.95 35.49 31.25
C ALA A 628 18.63 35.92 32.56
N ALA A 629 18.87 35.00 33.50
CA ALA A 629 19.61 35.26 34.73
C ALA A 629 21.12 35.41 34.47
N TYR A 630 21.69 34.63 33.55
CA TYR A 630 23.11 34.73 33.18
C TYR A 630 23.43 35.97 32.33
N ALA A 631 22.44 36.50 31.61
CA ALA A 631 22.57 37.72 30.81
C ALA A 631 22.51 39.01 31.64
N LYS A 632 22.06 38.92 32.91
CA LYS A 632 22.04 40.03 33.88
C LYS A 632 23.29 40.01 34.73
#